data_AF-A0A7V5AQ41-F1
#
_entry.id   AF-A0A7V5AQ41-F1
#
_cell.length_a   1.000
_cell.length_b   1.000
_cell.length_c   1.000
_cell.angle_alpha   90.00
_cell.angle_beta   90.00
_cell.angle_gamma   90.00
#
_symmetry.space_group_name_H-M   'P 1'
#
loop_
_entity.id
_entity.type
_entity.pdbx_description
1 polymer ?
#
loop_
_entity_poly.entity_id
_entity_poly.type
_entity_poly.pdbx_seq_one_letter_code
_entity_poly.pdbx_strand_id
1 'polypeptide(L)'
;MPMDCSSIRDRFSDAYFSLLDEQETSEFQNHLKICASCREAYEKFKIAWEKVKKAGEATSGAPSFEKVFASGRRREPIFKRKWFVAVAVVAVILLVFTLFFPPGHQGIVMGWRMNTEVFNFATDGELNTVFRLTDDVLKGTAYMVLEIKLVGEPLKNPSPVSIRLNGVERTTILTDRQLVVFDSKSLKEENNLRVTKSFEGRLKVSVFVHWRAIMDETPTAVKK
;
A
#
# COMPACT_ATOMS: atom_id res chain seq x y z
N MET A 1 2.28 14.88 -29.56
CA MET A 1 0.88 15.31 -29.31
C MET A 1 0.74 15.53 -27.81
N PRO A 2 0.06 16.57 -27.32
CA PRO A 2 -0.08 16.78 -25.88
C PRO A 2 -0.83 15.59 -25.25
N MET A 3 -0.29 15.01 -24.17
CA MET A 3 -0.96 13.94 -23.43
C MET A 3 -2.29 14.44 -22.84
N ASP A 4 -3.32 13.62 -22.92
CA ASP A 4 -4.59 13.89 -22.25
C ASP A 4 -4.53 13.66 -20.73
N CYS A 5 -5.53 14.16 -20.01
CA CYS A 5 -5.57 14.06 -18.56
C CYS A 5 -5.69 12.61 -18.06
N SER A 6 -6.25 11.69 -18.86
CA SER A 6 -6.41 10.29 -18.48
C SER A 6 -5.06 9.59 -18.47
N SER A 7 -4.31 9.75 -19.56
CA SER A 7 -2.98 9.18 -19.76
C SER A 7 -1.99 9.68 -18.71
N ILE A 8 -2.11 10.95 -18.31
CA ILE A 8 -1.29 11.53 -17.25
C ILE A 8 -1.60 10.91 -15.89
N ARG A 9 -2.88 10.68 -15.56
CA ARG A 9 -3.26 10.06 -14.28
C ARG A 9 -2.76 8.63 -14.15
N ASP A 10 -2.83 7.86 -15.23
CA ASP A 10 -2.34 6.47 -15.25
C ASP A 10 -0.82 6.39 -15.02
N ARG A 11 -0.07 7.46 -15.34
CA ARG A 11 1.38 7.56 -15.19
C ARG A 11 1.86 8.15 -13.85
N PHE A 12 0.96 8.41 -12.89
CA PHE A 12 1.35 9.00 -11.59
C PHE A 12 2.34 8.12 -10.81
N SER A 13 2.14 6.80 -10.80
CA SER A 13 3.08 5.86 -10.16
C SER A 13 4.43 5.92 -10.82
N ASP A 14 4.45 5.86 -12.15
CA ASP A 14 5.68 5.74 -12.92
C ASP A 14 6.52 7.01 -12.79
N ALA A 15 5.86 8.18 -12.81
CA ALA A 15 6.51 9.46 -12.52
C ALA A 15 7.07 9.53 -11.10
N TYR A 16 6.34 9.03 -10.10
CA TYR A 16 6.76 9.06 -8.69
C TYR A 16 7.96 8.14 -8.43
N PHE A 17 7.99 6.97 -9.07
CA PHE A 17 9.07 5.99 -8.94
C PHE A 17 10.20 6.18 -9.95
N SER A 18 10.19 7.28 -10.72
CA SER A 18 11.20 7.59 -11.75
C SER A 18 11.35 6.47 -12.80
N LEU A 19 10.23 5.87 -13.21
CA LEU A 19 10.14 4.82 -14.23
C LEU A 19 9.85 5.36 -15.63
N LEU A 20 9.47 6.64 -15.75
CA LEU A 20 9.27 7.31 -17.04
C LEU A 20 10.63 7.59 -17.70
N ASP A 21 10.68 7.50 -19.02
CA ASP A 21 11.86 7.95 -19.77
C ASP A 21 11.97 9.49 -19.78
N GLU A 22 13.06 10.03 -20.35
CA GLU A 22 13.32 11.47 -20.34
C GLU A 22 12.27 12.27 -21.13
N GLN A 23 11.81 11.72 -22.25
CA GLN A 23 10.80 12.37 -23.09
C GLN A 23 9.44 12.37 -22.37
N GLU A 24 9.03 11.24 -21.83
CA GLU A 24 7.78 11.06 -21.08
C GLU A 24 7.77 11.92 -19.81
N THR A 25 8.92 12.03 -19.13
CA THR A 25 9.08 12.91 -17.97
C THR A 25 8.86 14.38 -18.36
N SER A 26 9.43 14.82 -19.48
CA SER A 26 9.26 16.18 -19.98
C SER A 26 7.80 16.48 -20.35
N GLU A 27 7.14 15.56 -21.06
CA GLU A 27 5.72 15.67 -21.43
C GLU A 27 4.81 15.68 -20.20
N PHE A 28 5.07 14.81 -19.23
CA PHE A 28 4.36 14.75 -17.95
C PHE A 28 4.48 16.07 -17.17
N GLN A 29 5.70 16.58 -17.01
CA GLN A 29 5.93 17.85 -16.30
C GLN A 29 5.30 19.04 -17.03
N ASN A 30 5.36 19.08 -18.36
CA ASN A 30 4.72 20.14 -19.14
C ASN A 30 3.20 20.11 -18.98
N HIS A 31 2.58 18.92 -18.95
CA HIS A 31 1.15 18.81 -18.68
C HIS A 31 0.80 19.32 -17.27
N LEU A 32 1.56 18.96 -16.23
CA LEU A 32 1.30 19.43 -14.86
C LEU A 32 1.47 20.95 -14.70
N LYS A 33 2.28 21.61 -15.52
CA LYS A 33 2.40 23.08 -15.54
C LYS A 33 1.12 23.75 -16.06
N ILE A 34 0.47 23.13 -17.04
CA ILE A 34 -0.68 23.70 -17.75
C ILE A 34 -2.00 23.30 -17.07
N CYS A 35 -2.12 22.05 -16.62
CA CYS A 35 -3.35 21.49 -16.08
C CYS A 35 -3.35 21.48 -14.54
N ALA A 36 -4.01 22.49 -13.95
CA ALA A 36 -4.09 22.64 -12.49
C ALA A 36 -4.75 21.42 -11.78
N SER A 37 -5.75 20.80 -12.40
CA SER A 37 -6.45 19.65 -11.80
C SER A 37 -5.57 18.39 -11.74
N CYS A 38 -4.78 18.13 -12.78
CA CYS A 38 -3.80 17.05 -12.79
C CYS A 38 -2.68 17.31 -11.78
N ARG A 39 -2.21 18.56 -11.65
CA ARG A 39 -1.21 18.95 -10.65
C ARG A 39 -1.68 18.67 -9.22
N GLU A 40 -2.88 19.13 -8.87
CA GLU A 40 -3.45 18.89 -7.54
C GLU A 40 -3.65 17.39 -7.25
N ALA A 41 -4.14 16.64 -8.24
CA ALA A 41 -4.31 15.19 -8.12
C ALA A 41 -2.96 14.47 -7.89
N TYR A 42 -1.90 14.89 -8.58
CA TYR A 42 -0.57 14.32 -8.42
C TYR A 42 0.05 14.66 -7.05
N GLU A 43 -0.16 15.87 -6.53
CA GLU A 43 0.28 16.22 -5.16
C GLU A 43 -0.44 15.39 -4.10
N LYS A 44 -1.76 15.19 -4.23
CA LYS A 44 -2.52 14.30 -3.33
C LYS A 44 -2.00 12.86 -3.38
N PHE A 45 -1.68 12.37 -4.58
CA PHE A 45 -1.07 11.06 -4.78
C PHE A 45 0.29 10.94 -4.05
N LYS A 46 1.18 11.94 -4.19
CA LYS A 46 2.46 11.98 -3.47
C LYS A 46 2.31 11.91 -1.96
N ILE A 47 1.41 12.73 -1.40
CA ILE A 47 1.14 12.78 0.05
C ILE A 47 0.60 11.42 0.54
N ALA A 48 -0.27 10.78 -0.22
CA ALA A 48 -0.80 9.45 0.11
C ALA A 48 0.32 8.40 0.15
N TRP A 49 1.20 8.38 -0.85
CA TRP A 49 2.33 7.45 -0.91
C TRP A 49 3.37 7.66 0.19
N GLU A 50 3.68 8.90 0.57
CA GLU A 50 4.57 9.18 1.69
C GLU A 50 4.03 8.63 3.02
N LYS A 51 2.71 8.67 3.23
CA LYS A 51 2.07 8.06 4.40
C LYS A 51 2.20 6.53 4.39
N VAL A 52 1.99 5.90 3.23
CA VAL A 52 2.17 4.46 3.05
C VAL A 52 3.63 4.06 3.33
N LYS A 53 4.60 4.81 2.79
CA LYS A 53 6.03 4.57 3.02
C LYS A 53 6.38 4.65 4.50
N LYS A 54 5.95 5.71 5.20
CA LYS A 54 6.19 5.88 6.64
C LYS A 54 5.54 4.76 7.47
N ALA A 55 4.33 4.32 7.11
CA ALA A 55 3.68 3.21 7.78
C ALA A 55 4.43 1.89 7.56
N GLY A 56 4.95 1.65 6.35
CA GLY A 56 5.80 0.49 6.04
C GLY A 56 7.12 0.49 6.82
N GLU A 57 7.81 1.64 6.87
CA GLU A 57 9.06 1.80 7.63
C GLU A 57 8.86 1.58 9.14
N ALA A 58 7.75 2.07 9.69
CA ALA A 58 7.39 1.87 11.10
C ALA A 58 7.14 0.40 11.45
N THR A 59 6.72 -0.42 10.48
CA THR A 59 6.57 -1.88 10.66
C THR A 59 7.85 -2.68 10.42
N SER A 60 8.86 -2.12 9.75
CA SER A 60 10.17 -2.76 9.55
C SER A 60 11.20 -2.43 10.64
N GLY A 61 10.89 -1.47 11.53
CA GLY A 61 11.72 -1.16 12.68
C GLY A 61 11.49 -2.14 13.83
N ALA A 62 12.27 -3.23 13.90
CA ALA A 62 12.57 -3.82 15.19
C ALA A 62 13.19 -2.72 16.08
N PRO A 63 12.73 -2.52 17.32
CA PRO A 63 13.11 -1.37 18.11
C PRO A 63 14.57 -1.53 18.58
N SER A 64 15.50 -0.89 17.89
CA SER A 64 16.82 -0.62 18.44
C SER A 64 16.67 0.47 19.50
N PHE A 65 16.42 0.04 20.74
CA PHE A 65 16.33 0.90 21.94
C PHE A 65 17.69 1.46 22.40
N GLU A 66 18.71 1.49 21.55
CA GLU A 66 20.09 1.58 22.03
C GLU A 66 20.74 2.97 21.95
N LYS A 67 20.04 3.99 21.42
CA LYS A 67 20.68 5.32 21.25
C LYS A 67 19.89 6.55 21.69
N VAL A 68 18.77 6.41 22.40
CA VAL A 68 17.99 7.58 22.87
C VAL A 68 18.37 8.07 24.29
N PHE A 69 19.20 7.34 25.04
CA PHE A 69 19.53 7.73 26.43
C PHE A 69 20.97 8.20 26.69
N ALA A 70 21.83 8.33 25.68
CA ALA A 70 23.22 8.74 25.87
C ALA A 70 23.53 10.13 25.29
N SER A 71 22.93 11.18 25.86
CA SER A 71 23.63 12.47 25.96
C SER A 71 23.03 13.31 27.09
N GLY A 72 23.58 13.09 28.28
CA GLY A 72 23.39 13.97 29.42
C GLY A 72 23.95 15.35 29.10
N ARG A 73 23.06 16.36 29.07
CA ARG A 73 23.38 17.72 29.49
C ARG A 73 22.35 18.11 30.54
N ARG A 74 22.80 18.20 31.80
CA ARG A 74 22.08 18.90 32.87
C ARG A 74 21.79 20.32 32.39
N ARG A 75 20.55 20.60 32.02
CA ARG A 75 20.02 21.97 31.96
C ARG A 75 19.22 22.20 33.23
N GLU A 76 19.60 23.25 33.93
CA GLU A 76 18.94 23.73 35.14
C GLU A 76 17.46 24.04 34.89
N PRO A 77 16.59 23.88 35.91
CA PRO A 77 15.15 24.04 35.75
C PRO A 77 14.75 25.52 35.77
N ILE A 78 14.78 26.18 34.62
CA ILE A 78 14.08 27.46 34.42
C ILE A 78 12.63 27.15 34.00
N PHE A 79 11.89 26.49 34.88
CA PHE A 79 10.56 25.98 34.57
C PHE A 79 9.56 26.33 35.67
N LYS A 80 9.30 27.63 35.85
CA LYS A 80 8.15 28.08 36.64
C LYS A 80 7.44 29.22 35.91
N ARG A 81 6.13 29.01 35.70
CA ARG A 81 5.07 29.99 35.38
C ARG A 81 4.54 30.12 33.94
N LYS A 82 5.30 29.84 32.87
CA LYS A 82 4.77 30.02 31.50
C LYS A 82 4.01 28.82 30.90
N TRP A 83 4.16 27.62 31.46
CA TRP A 83 3.48 26.41 30.93
C TRP A 83 2.02 26.26 31.36
N PHE A 84 1.60 26.91 32.45
CA PHE A 84 0.20 26.85 32.89
C PHE A 84 -0.75 27.45 31.86
N VAL A 85 -0.32 28.49 31.13
CA VAL A 85 -1.14 29.10 30.06
C VAL A 85 -1.29 28.13 28.88
N ALA A 86 -0.22 27.44 28.50
CA ALA A 86 -0.28 26.46 27.40
C ALA A 86 -1.20 25.28 27.74
N VAL A 87 -1.12 24.76 28.97
CA VAL A 87 -1.99 23.66 29.43
C VAL A 87 -3.46 24.09 29.46
N ALA A 88 -3.75 25.31 29.92
CA ALA A 88 -5.11 25.83 29.94
C ALA A 88 -5.70 26.00 28.52
N VAL A 89 -4.92 26.49 27.57
CA VAL A 89 -5.35 26.63 26.17
C VAL A 89 -5.65 25.26 25.55
N VAL A 90 -4.79 24.26 25.76
CA VAL A 90 -5.03 22.89 25.24
C VAL A 90 -6.29 22.27 25.87
N ALA A 91 -6.52 22.48 27.16
CA ALA A 91 -7.73 21.98 27.82
C ALA A 91 -9.02 22.61 27.27
N VAL A 92 -9.01 23.92 27.00
CA VAL A 92 -10.17 24.60 26.37
C VAL A 92 -10.41 24.10 24.95
N ILE A 93 -9.35 23.91 24.15
CA ILE A 93 -9.47 23.35 22.79
C ILE A 93 -10.07 21.94 22.83
N LEU A 94 -9.59 21.07 23.73
CA LEU A 94 -10.14 19.73 23.91
C LEU A 94 -11.61 19.77 24.33
N LEU A 95 -11.98 20.67 25.24
CA LEU A 95 -13.35 20.81 25.71
C LEU A 95 -14.29 21.28 24.58
N VAL A 96 -13.88 22.30 23.81
CA VAL A 96 -14.61 22.72 22.60
C VAL A 96 -14.72 21.57 21.62
N PHE A 97 -13.63 20.83 21.36
CA PHE A 97 -13.64 19.68 20.47
C PHE A 97 -14.65 18.62 20.92
N THR A 98 -14.71 18.29 22.21
CA THR A 98 -15.70 17.31 22.73
C THR A 98 -17.15 17.80 22.66
N LEU A 99 -17.39 19.11 22.72
CA LEU A 99 -18.73 19.69 22.60
C LEU A 99 -19.23 19.70 21.15
N PHE A 100 -18.36 20.01 20.19
CA PHE A 100 -18.70 20.03 18.76
C PHE A 100 -18.61 18.65 18.10
N PHE A 101 -17.87 17.71 18.68
CA PHE A 101 -17.75 16.33 18.23
C PHE A 101 -18.15 15.39 19.37
N PRO A 102 -19.46 15.30 19.71
CA PRO A 102 -19.93 14.37 20.72
C PRO A 102 -19.51 12.94 20.35
N PRO A 103 -19.16 12.08 21.32
CA PRO A 103 -18.68 10.70 21.10
C PRO A 103 -19.71 9.72 20.49
N GLY A 104 -20.72 10.24 19.77
CA GLY A 104 -21.68 9.49 18.95
C GLY A 104 -21.63 9.84 17.46
N HIS A 105 -20.90 10.87 17.04
CA HIS A 105 -20.48 10.98 15.64
C HIS A 105 -19.28 10.07 15.44
N GLN A 106 -19.57 8.77 15.35
CA GLN A 106 -18.70 7.86 14.64
C GLN A 106 -18.45 8.51 13.29
N GLY A 107 -17.27 9.12 13.14
CA GLY A 107 -16.73 9.32 11.81
C GLY A 107 -16.94 7.99 11.11
N ILE A 108 -17.49 8.03 9.90
CA ILE A 108 -17.48 6.87 9.02
C ILE A 108 -16.00 6.53 8.88
N VAL A 109 -15.49 5.73 9.81
CA VAL A 109 -14.28 4.95 9.62
C VAL A 109 -14.75 4.06 8.50
N MET A 110 -14.46 4.46 7.26
CA MET A 110 -14.50 3.53 6.16
C MET A 110 -13.61 2.39 6.63
N GLY A 111 -14.24 1.34 7.15
CA GLY A 111 -13.54 0.20 7.68
C GLY A 111 -12.73 -0.32 6.53
N TRP A 112 -11.41 -0.18 6.62
CA TRP A 112 -10.49 -0.77 5.67
C TRP A 112 -10.60 -2.28 5.83
N ARG A 113 -11.65 -2.88 5.26
CA ARG A 113 -11.77 -4.33 5.18
C ARG A 113 -10.92 -4.78 4.00
N MET A 114 -9.62 -4.94 4.26
CA MET A 114 -8.80 -5.80 3.44
C MET A 114 -9.23 -7.23 3.76
N ASN A 115 -9.77 -7.92 2.77
CA ASN A 115 -9.92 -9.37 2.87
C ASN A 115 -8.56 -9.99 2.54
N THR A 116 -8.16 -10.96 3.33
CA THR A 116 -6.89 -11.67 3.16
C THR A 116 -7.19 -13.16 3.08
N GLU A 117 -6.85 -13.77 1.95
CA GLU A 117 -6.80 -15.23 1.82
C GLU A 117 -5.35 -15.68 1.94
N VAL A 118 -5.10 -16.71 2.75
CA VAL A 118 -3.77 -17.26 3.01
C VAL A 118 -3.68 -18.66 2.47
N PHE A 119 -2.80 -18.87 1.50
CA PHE A 119 -2.51 -20.18 0.95
C PHE A 119 -1.13 -20.63 1.43
N ASN A 120 -1.10 -21.71 2.22
CA ASN A 120 0.13 -22.31 2.70
C ASN A 120 0.40 -23.61 1.95
N PHE A 121 1.59 -23.76 1.39
CA PHE A 121 2.00 -25.00 0.74
C PHE A 121 3.48 -25.28 0.96
N ALA A 122 3.81 -26.56 0.94
CA ALA A 122 5.17 -27.07 0.94
C ALA A 122 5.36 -27.88 -0.34
N THR A 123 6.44 -27.61 -1.07
CA THR A 123 6.80 -28.36 -2.27
C THR A 123 8.29 -28.68 -2.28
N ASP A 124 8.62 -29.81 -2.89
CA ASP A 124 9.97 -30.32 -3.10
C ASP A 124 10.27 -30.16 -4.61
N GLY A 125 11.11 -29.20 -4.98
CA GLY A 125 11.50 -28.99 -6.39
C GLY A 125 10.70 -27.91 -7.10
N GLU A 126 9.55 -28.27 -7.69
CA GLU A 126 8.76 -27.35 -8.51
C GLU A 126 7.47 -26.91 -7.84
N LEU A 127 7.29 -25.59 -7.74
CA LEU A 127 6.02 -24.96 -7.46
C LEU A 127 5.30 -24.71 -8.78
N ASN A 128 4.25 -25.48 -9.06
CA ASN A 128 3.29 -25.18 -10.13
C ASN A 128 1.88 -25.28 -9.55
N THR A 129 1.48 -24.25 -8.82
CA THR A 129 0.15 -24.19 -8.18
C THR A 129 -0.74 -23.21 -8.92
N VAL A 130 -1.97 -23.65 -9.18
CA VAL A 130 -3.04 -22.82 -9.70
C VAL A 130 -4.01 -22.51 -8.57
N PHE A 131 -4.08 -21.25 -8.15
CA PHE A 131 -5.07 -20.79 -7.18
C PHE A 131 -6.32 -20.33 -7.93
N ARG A 132 -7.45 -20.95 -7.59
CA ARG A 132 -8.76 -20.47 -8.00
C ARG A 132 -9.19 -19.40 -7.01
N LEU A 133 -9.21 -18.16 -7.46
CA LEU A 133 -9.75 -17.06 -6.67
C LEU A 133 -11.28 -17.17 -6.62
N THR A 134 -11.88 -16.83 -5.48
CA THR A 134 -13.33 -16.83 -5.32
C THR A 134 -13.96 -15.73 -6.20
N ASP A 135 -15.18 -15.95 -6.69
CA ASP A 135 -15.87 -14.97 -7.56
C ASP A 135 -16.03 -13.60 -6.88
N ASP A 136 -16.08 -13.58 -5.54
CA ASP A 136 -16.14 -12.36 -4.72
C ASP A 136 -14.84 -11.54 -4.78
N VAL A 137 -13.70 -12.17 -5.03
CA VAL A 137 -12.40 -11.49 -5.26
C VAL A 137 -12.39 -10.80 -6.62
N LEU A 138 -13.21 -11.24 -7.58
CA LEU A 138 -13.18 -10.71 -8.94
C LEU A 138 -14.21 -9.60 -9.12
N LYS A 139 -15.38 -9.73 -8.50
CA LYS A 139 -16.45 -8.74 -8.56
C LYS A 139 -16.13 -7.54 -7.69
N GLY A 140 -15.63 -6.52 -8.36
CA GLY A 140 -15.39 -5.22 -7.77
C GLY A 140 -13.96 -5.02 -7.31
N THR A 141 -13.00 -5.93 -7.47
CA THR A 141 -11.65 -5.65 -6.96
C THR A 141 -10.93 -4.54 -7.72
N ALA A 142 -10.53 -3.47 -7.02
CA ALA A 142 -9.76 -2.36 -7.57
C ALA A 142 -8.30 -2.75 -7.86
N TYR A 143 -7.70 -3.48 -6.93
CA TYR A 143 -6.33 -3.95 -7.02
C TYR A 143 -6.17 -5.21 -6.16
N MET A 144 -5.24 -6.06 -6.57
CA MET A 144 -4.85 -7.26 -5.86
C MET A 144 -3.37 -7.18 -5.50
N VAL A 145 -3.06 -7.36 -4.23
CA VAL A 145 -1.67 -7.45 -3.75
C VAL A 145 -1.41 -8.89 -3.35
N LEU A 146 -0.47 -9.50 -4.05
CA LEU A 146 0.06 -10.81 -3.77
C LEU A 146 1.32 -10.65 -2.92
N GLU A 147 1.22 -11.02 -1.66
CA GLU A 147 2.39 -11.15 -0.79
C GLU A 147 2.86 -12.58 -0.80
N ILE A 148 4.09 -12.81 -1.23
CA ILE A 148 4.73 -14.11 -1.19
C ILE A 148 5.76 -14.07 -0.08
N LYS A 149 5.58 -14.93 0.92
CA LYS A 149 6.50 -15.06 2.05
C LYS A 149 7.13 -16.44 2.06
N LEU A 150 8.47 -16.46 2.11
CA LEU A 150 9.21 -17.69 2.37
C LEU A 150 9.14 -18.01 3.86
N VAL A 151 8.78 -19.24 4.18
CA VAL A 151 8.72 -19.73 5.56
C VAL A 151 9.86 -20.73 5.76
N GLY A 152 11.01 -20.26 6.23
CA GLY A 152 12.19 -21.11 6.44
C GLY A 152 13.50 -20.36 6.31
N GLU A 153 14.57 -21.09 6.02
CA GLU A 153 15.88 -20.50 5.74
C GLU A 153 15.86 -19.73 4.40
N PRO A 154 16.56 -18.58 4.32
CA PRO A 154 16.64 -17.81 3.10
C PRO A 154 17.33 -18.62 1.99
N LEU A 155 16.85 -18.44 0.75
CA LEU A 155 17.43 -19.09 -0.42
C LEU A 155 18.87 -18.62 -0.61
N LYS A 156 19.82 -19.57 -0.63
CA LYS A 156 21.24 -19.27 -0.90
C LYS A 156 21.44 -18.65 -2.29
N ASN A 157 20.63 -19.07 -3.26
CA ASN A 157 20.64 -18.57 -4.64
C ASN A 157 19.23 -18.15 -5.06
N PRO A 158 18.88 -16.85 -4.95
CA PRO A 158 17.54 -16.37 -5.33
C PRO A 158 17.37 -16.42 -6.85
N SER A 159 16.51 -17.32 -7.34
CA SER A 159 16.14 -17.41 -8.75
C SER A 159 14.87 -16.60 -9.07
N PRO A 160 14.71 -16.12 -10.32
CA PRO A 160 13.50 -15.46 -10.77
C PRO A 160 12.27 -16.39 -10.66
N VAL A 161 11.11 -15.79 -10.45
CA VAL A 161 9.82 -16.45 -10.27
C VAL A 161 8.84 -15.80 -11.21
N SER A 162 8.22 -16.63 -12.03
CA SER A 162 7.15 -16.19 -12.92
C SER A 162 5.81 -16.36 -12.22
N ILE A 163 5.12 -15.25 -12.03
CA ILE A 163 3.76 -15.21 -11.49
C ILE A 163 2.87 -14.77 -12.64
N ARG A 164 1.96 -15.66 -13.04
CA ARG A 164 1.05 -15.42 -14.15
C ARG A 164 -0.37 -15.33 -13.64
N LEU A 165 -1.04 -14.23 -13.95
CA LEU A 165 -2.45 -14.01 -13.67
C LEU A 165 -3.13 -13.61 -14.97
N ASN A 166 -4.04 -14.45 -15.47
CA ASN A 166 -4.84 -14.19 -16.66
C ASN A 166 -4.02 -13.75 -17.88
N GLY A 167 -2.99 -14.53 -18.19
CA GLY A 167 -2.09 -14.22 -19.29
C GLY A 167 -1.03 -13.16 -18.98
N VAL A 168 -1.22 -12.31 -17.98
CA VAL A 168 -0.22 -11.31 -17.55
C VAL A 168 0.85 -12.00 -16.71
N GLU A 169 2.06 -12.05 -17.24
CA GLU A 169 3.22 -12.62 -16.57
C GLU A 169 4.05 -11.52 -15.90
N ARG A 170 4.37 -11.71 -14.63
CA ARG A 170 5.27 -10.88 -13.85
C ARG A 170 6.41 -11.75 -13.34
N THR A 171 7.62 -11.45 -13.79
CA THR A 171 8.83 -12.12 -13.32
C THR A 171 9.44 -11.29 -12.20
N THR A 172 9.72 -11.93 -11.07
CA THR A 172 10.28 -11.25 -9.90
C THR A 172 11.29 -12.13 -9.17
N ILE A 173 12.28 -11.53 -8.50
CA ILE A 173 13.30 -12.29 -7.75
C ILE A 173 12.80 -12.50 -6.33
N LEU A 174 12.54 -13.76 -5.96
CA LEU A 174 11.98 -14.07 -4.65
C LEU A 174 13.00 -13.79 -3.53
N THR A 175 12.67 -12.81 -2.70
CA THR A 175 13.32 -12.53 -1.42
C THR A 175 12.45 -13.07 -0.27
N ASP A 176 12.83 -12.82 0.99
CA ASP A 176 12.08 -13.27 2.18
C ASP A 176 10.60 -12.87 2.15
N ARG A 177 10.32 -11.69 1.58
CA ARG A 177 8.98 -11.14 1.42
C ARG A 177 8.90 -10.34 0.14
N GLN A 178 7.94 -10.67 -0.71
CA GLN A 178 7.74 -9.98 -1.98
C GLN A 178 6.29 -9.60 -2.18
N LEU A 179 6.08 -8.38 -2.69
CA LEU A 179 4.77 -7.84 -3.03
C LEU A 179 4.67 -7.73 -4.54
N VAL A 180 3.63 -8.31 -5.12
CA VAL A 180 3.31 -8.22 -6.54
C VAL A 180 1.90 -7.67 -6.66
N VAL A 181 1.76 -6.56 -7.39
CA VAL A 181 0.49 -5.84 -7.52
C VAL A 181 -0.08 -6.09 -8.90
N PHE A 182 -1.37 -6.45 -8.95
CA PHE A 182 -2.16 -6.60 -10.18
C PHE A 182 -3.30 -5.59 -10.18
N ASP A 183 -3.51 -4.95 -11.33
CA ASP A 183 -4.66 -4.07 -11.60
C ASP A 183 -5.92 -4.92 -11.82
N SER A 184 -7.06 -4.42 -11.35
CA SER A 184 -8.42 -4.84 -11.72
C SER A 184 -8.60 -5.23 -13.20
N LYS A 185 -7.98 -4.50 -14.14
CA LYS A 185 -8.10 -4.78 -15.58
C LYS A 185 -7.53 -6.16 -15.95
N SER A 186 -6.52 -6.63 -15.23
CA SER A 186 -5.91 -7.95 -15.41
C SER A 186 -6.76 -9.09 -14.83
N LEU A 187 -7.86 -8.80 -14.12
CA LEU A 187 -8.68 -9.81 -13.43
C LEU A 187 -9.87 -10.34 -14.24
N LYS A 188 -10.02 -9.97 -15.52
CA LYS A 188 -11.34 -10.04 -16.20
C LYS A 188 -11.75 -11.37 -16.84
N GLU A 189 -10.85 -12.31 -17.12
CA GLU A 189 -11.19 -13.39 -18.08
C GLU A 189 -10.92 -14.82 -17.59
N GLU A 190 -10.03 -15.04 -16.61
CA GLU A 190 -9.83 -16.37 -16.02
C GLU A 190 -9.58 -16.27 -14.49
N ASN A 191 -9.81 -17.34 -13.74
CA ASN A 191 -9.78 -17.33 -12.27
C ASN A 191 -8.47 -17.94 -11.72
N ASN A 192 -7.45 -18.08 -12.55
CA ASN A 192 -6.32 -18.94 -12.28
C ASN A 192 -5.04 -18.12 -12.08
N LEU A 193 -4.68 -17.86 -10.82
CA LEU A 193 -3.35 -17.41 -10.47
C LEU A 193 -2.40 -18.60 -10.56
N ARG A 194 -1.45 -18.58 -11.50
CA ARG A 194 -0.41 -19.60 -11.60
C ARG A 194 0.91 -19.04 -11.09
N VAL A 195 1.49 -19.72 -10.11
CA VAL A 195 2.85 -19.44 -9.65
C VAL A 195 3.72 -20.61 -10.10
N THR A 196 4.71 -20.32 -10.94
CA THR A 196 5.64 -21.32 -11.47
C THR A 196 7.07 -21.02 -11.00
N LYS A 197 7.70 -21.97 -10.30
CA LYS A 197 9.12 -21.89 -9.94
C LYS A 197 9.73 -23.28 -9.79
N SER A 198 10.95 -23.46 -10.29
CA SER A 198 11.82 -24.58 -9.91
C SER A 198 12.86 -24.11 -8.88
N PHE A 199 13.08 -24.88 -7.83
CA PHE A 199 14.08 -24.62 -6.79
C PHE A 199 14.66 -25.96 -6.28
N GLU A 200 15.88 -25.92 -5.77
CA GLU A 200 16.47 -27.07 -5.08
C GLU A 200 16.06 -27.06 -3.60
N GLY A 201 15.41 -28.13 -3.13
CA GLY A 201 15.08 -28.34 -1.72
C GLY A 201 13.59 -28.22 -1.37
N ARG A 202 13.31 -28.05 -0.08
CA ARG A 202 11.95 -27.88 0.49
C ARG A 202 11.66 -26.42 0.70
N LEU A 203 10.63 -25.90 0.04
CA LEU A 203 10.18 -24.52 0.20
C LEU A 203 8.79 -24.50 0.79
N LYS A 204 8.61 -23.84 1.94
CA LYS A 204 7.29 -23.44 2.40
C LYS A 204 7.03 -22.02 1.96
N VAL A 205 5.89 -21.83 1.32
CA VAL A 205 5.48 -20.52 0.81
C VAL A 205 4.09 -20.21 1.34
N SER A 206 3.93 -19.00 1.85
CA SER A 206 2.64 -18.43 2.18
C SER A 206 2.33 -17.36 1.15
N VAL A 207 1.22 -17.53 0.42
CA VAL A 207 0.70 -16.54 -0.51
C VAL A 207 -0.48 -15.85 0.16
N PHE A 208 -0.36 -14.54 0.39
CA PHE A 208 -1.45 -13.72 0.88
C PHE A 208 -2.02 -12.94 -0.29
N VAL A 209 -3.31 -13.16 -0.55
CA VAL A 209 -4.05 -12.38 -1.53
C VAL A 209 -4.82 -11.33 -0.78
N HIS A 210 -4.41 -10.07 -0.94
CA HIS A 210 -5.14 -8.92 -0.42
C HIS A 210 -5.90 -8.27 -1.56
N TRP A 211 -7.20 -8.08 -1.39
CA TRP A 211 -8.01 -7.39 -2.39
C TRP A 211 -8.95 -6.37 -1.76
N ARG A 212 -9.35 -5.40 -2.57
CA ARG A 212 -10.30 -4.36 -2.19
C ARG A 212 -11.43 -4.30 -3.20
N ALA A 213 -12.65 -4.56 -2.76
CA ALA A 213 -13.84 -4.21 -3.54
C ALA A 213 -13.97 -2.68 -3.67
N ILE A 214 -14.12 -2.19 -4.90
CA ILE A 214 -14.77 -0.96 -5.29
C ILE A 214 -16.20 -1.15 -4.81
N MET A 215 -16.47 -0.63 -3.61
CA MET A 215 -17.86 -0.50 -3.21
C MET A 215 -18.46 0.58 -4.10
N ASP A 216 -19.34 0.19 -5.01
CA ASP A 216 -20.29 1.09 -5.67
C ASP A 216 -21.29 1.57 -4.61
N GLU A 217 -20.81 2.33 -3.62
CA GLU A 217 -21.67 3.14 -2.79
C GLU A 217 -22.03 4.39 -3.61
N THR A 218 -22.86 4.21 -4.63
CA THR A 218 -23.86 5.25 -4.84
C THR A 218 -24.76 5.17 -3.61
N PRO A 219 -24.77 6.17 -2.72
CA PRO A 219 -25.70 6.15 -1.61
C PRO A 219 -27.08 6.08 -2.24
N THR A 220 -27.77 4.96 -2.06
CA THR A 220 -29.19 4.87 -2.36
C THR A 220 -29.82 5.95 -1.51
N ALA A 221 -30.23 7.04 -2.16
CA ALA A 221 -30.89 8.14 -1.50
C ALA A 221 -32.08 7.53 -0.77
N VAL A 222 -31.99 7.46 0.55
CA VAL A 222 -33.11 7.11 1.41
C VAL A 222 -34.15 8.18 1.14
N LYS A 223 -35.13 7.86 0.30
CA LYS A 223 -36.33 8.69 0.12
C LYS A 223 -36.97 8.77 1.50
N LYS A 224 -36.86 9.94 2.13
CA LYS A 224 -37.69 10.32 3.27
C LYS A 224 -39.13 10.49 2.82
#